data_AF-A0A0P6W3E2-F1
#
_entry.id   AF-A0A0P6W3E2-F1
#
_cell.length_a   1.000
_cell.length_b   1.000
_cell.length_c   1.000
_cell.angle_alpha   90.00
_cell.angle_beta   90.00
_cell.angle_gamma   90.00
#
_symmetry.space_group_name_H-M   'P 1'
#
loop_
_entity.id
_entity.type
_entity.pdbx_description
1 polymer ?
#
loop_
_entity_poly.entity_id
_entity_poly.type
_entity_poly.pdbx_seq_one_letter_code
_entity_poly.pdbx_strand_id
1 'polypeptide(L)'
;MIRLSRTKKVMLLCFAIILIIVANRISSVQHLTARVATNLYVSLKYQDLDLEYQNVEFSPQFGDYSVAYKDKDGKVYGFMVTPKSMPVIILHDPLSETP
;
A
#
# COMPACT_ATOMS: atom_id res chain seq x y z
N MET A 1 5.85 -14.00 -31.30
CA MET A 1 5.16 -12.75 -30.88
C MET A 1 3.72 -12.80 -31.37
N ILE A 2 2.73 -12.89 -30.47
CA ILE A 2 1.31 -12.95 -30.85
C ILE A 2 0.86 -11.55 -31.31
N ARG A 3 0.50 -11.41 -32.59
CA ARG A 3 0.04 -10.15 -33.17
C ARG A 3 -1.47 -9.97 -32.91
N LEU A 4 -1.83 -9.45 -31.74
CA LEU A 4 -3.23 -9.15 -31.42
C LEU A 4 -3.74 -7.92 -32.19
N SER A 5 -4.98 -7.98 -32.69
CA SER A 5 -5.67 -6.84 -33.31
C SER A 5 -5.92 -5.72 -32.28
N ARG A 6 -6.08 -4.48 -32.75
CA ARG A 6 -6.33 -3.30 -31.89
C ARG A 6 -7.53 -3.50 -30.98
N THR A 7 -8.61 -4.12 -31.48
CA THR A 7 -9.81 -4.45 -30.70
C THR A 7 -9.55 -5.47 -29.59
N LYS A 8 -8.79 -6.54 -29.88
CA LYS A 8 -8.42 -7.54 -28.87
C LYS A 8 -7.52 -6.95 -27.78
N LYS A 9 -6.62 -6.03 -28.14
CA LYS A 9 -5.79 -5.29 -27.16
C LYS A 9 -6.65 -4.43 -26.23
N VAL A 10 -7.60 -3.68 -26.78
CA VAL A 10 -8.53 -2.86 -25.98
C VAL A 10 -9.40 -3.73 -25.08
N MET A 11 -9.94 -4.83 -25.59
CA MET A 11 -10.72 -5.77 -24.79
C MET A 11 -9.90 -6.36 -23.63
N LEU A 12 -8.64 -6.74 -23.88
CA LEU A 12 -7.74 -7.27 -22.86
C LEU A 12 -7.40 -6.21 -21.80
N LEU A 13 -7.21 -4.96 -22.21
CA LEU A 13 -7.00 -3.84 -21.28
C LEU A 13 -8.22 -3.61 -20.39
N CYS A 14 -9.43 -3.53 -20.97
CA CYS A 14 -10.67 -3.38 -20.20
C CYS A 14 -10.86 -4.54 -19.21
N PHE A 15 -10.61 -5.77 -19.65
CA PHE A 15 -10.68 -6.95 -18.80
C PHE A 15 -9.68 -6.88 -17.63
N ALA A 16 -8.44 -6.46 -17.89
CA ALA A 16 -7.44 -6.26 -16.84
C ALA A 16 -7.86 -5.19 -15.82
N ILE A 17 -8.42 -4.07 -16.28
CA ILE A 17 -8.92 -3.01 -15.39
C ILE A 17 -10.05 -3.54 -14.49
N ILE A 18 -10.99 -4.29 -15.06
CA ILE A 18 -12.09 -4.91 -14.29
C ILE A 18 -11.52 -5.86 -13.23
N LEU A 19 -10.55 -6.71 -13.59
CA LEU A 19 -9.90 -7.61 -12.63
C LEU A 19 -9.23 -6.85 -11.49
N ILE A 20 -8.56 -5.73 -11.77
CA ILE A 20 -7.93 -4.89 -10.74
C ILE A 20 -8.99 -4.31 -9.79
N ILE A 21 -10.11 -3.80 -10.34
CA ILE A 21 -11.20 -3.25 -9.54
C ILE A 21 -11.80 -4.33 -8.62
N VAL A 22 -12.02 -5.54 -9.14
CA VAL A 22 -12.56 -6.67 -8.35
C VAL A 22 -11.55 -7.13 -7.30
N ALA A 23 -10.28 -7.26 -7.65
CA ALA A 23 -9.22 -7.65 -6.72
C ALA A 23 -9.11 -6.66 -5.55
N ASN A 24 -9.27 -5.36 -5.80
CA ASN A 24 -9.20 -4.34 -4.74
C ASN A 24 -10.35 -4.42 -3.71
N ARG A 25 -11.35 -5.29 -3.91
CA ARG A 25 -12.41 -5.55 -2.92
C ARG A 25 -12.04 -6.66 -1.93
N ILE A 26 -10.96 -7.40 -2.19
CA ILE A 26 -10.51 -8.51 -1.36
C ILE A 26 -9.61 -7.96 -0.25
N SER A 27 -9.95 -8.23 1.02
CA SER A 27 -9.19 -7.73 2.18
C SER A 27 -7.70 -8.09 2.10
N SER A 28 -7.35 -9.32 1.72
CA SER A 28 -5.95 -9.73 1.58
C SER A 28 -5.17 -8.91 0.54
N VAL A 29 -5.83 -8.48 -0.54
CA VAL A 29 -5.23 -7.60 -1.55
C VAL A 29 -5.00 -6.20 -0.96
N GLN A 30 -5.97 -5.68 -0.20
CA GLN A 30 -5.83 -4.39 0.47
C GLN A 30 -4.71 -4.40 1.53
N HIS A 31 -4.61 -5.46 2.34
CA HIS A 31 -3.50 -5.67 3.28
C HIS A 31 -2.14 -5.68 2.58
N LEU A 32 -2.03 -6.42 1.48
CA LEU A 32 -0.78 -6.48 0.71
C LEU A 32 -0.45 -5.11 0.09
N THR A 33 -1.45 -4.43 -0.46
CA THR A 33 -1.27 -3.10 -1.08
C THR A 33 -0.83 -2.08 -0.03
N ALA A 34 -1.45 -2.06 1.15
CA ALA A 34 -1.04 -1.21 2.28
C ALA A 34 0.41 -1.47 2.69
N ARG A 35 0.79 -2.74 2.86
CA ARG A 35 2.16 -3.13 3.18
C ARG A 35 3.16 -2.64 2.13
N VAL A 36 2.92 -2.96 0.85
CA VAL A 36 3.85 -2.63 -0.24
C VAL A 36 3.98 -1.12 -0.41
N ALA A 37 2.86 -0.39 -0.41
CA ALA A 37 2.86 1.06 -0.57
C ALA A 37 3.61 1.76 0.58
N THR A 38 3.32 1.36 1.83
CA THR A 38 4.01 1.94 3.00
C THR A 38 5.49 1.57 3.00
N ASN A 39 5.83 0.34 2.62
CA ASN A 39 7.22 -0.09 2.56
C ASN A 39 8.02 0.71 1.53
N LEU A 40 7.46 0.93 0.35
CA LEU A 40 8.08 1.80 -0.65
C LEU A 40 8.24 3.23 -0.14
N TYR A 41 7.20 3.78 0.50
CA TYR A 41 7.25 5.13 1.07
C TYR A 41 8.34 5.25 2.16
N VAL A 42 8.36 4.33 3.11
CA VAL A 42 9.32 4.31 4.22
C VAL A 42 10.74 4.07 3.72
N SER A 43 10.96 3.11 2.82
CA SER A 43 12.28 2.85 2.24
C SER A 43 12.81 4.05 1.45
N LEU A 44 11.95 4.82 0.78
CA LEU A 44 12.39 5.98 0.00
C LEU A 44 12.62 7.22 0.88
N LYS A 45 11.76 7.45 1.88
CA LYS A 45 11.79 8.66 2.70
C LYS A 45 12.69 8.54 3.93
N TYR A 46 12.79 7.34 4.50
CA TYR A 46 13.45 7.05 5.79
C TYR A 46 14.51 5.96 5.66
N GLN A 47 15.20 5.89 4.52
CA GLN A 47 16.26 4.91 4.25
C GLN A 47 17.33 4.83 5.35
N ASP A 48 17.65 5.96 5.99
CA ASP A 48 18.71 6.05 6.99
C ASP A 48 18.30 5.52 8.37
N LEU A 49 17.00 5.36 8.62
CA LEU A 49 16.47 4.90 9.92
C LEU A 49 16.38 3.38 10.04
N ASP A 50 16.66 2.65 8.95
CA ASP A 50 16.68 1.18 8.88
C ASP A 50 15.45 0.52 9.53
N LEU A 51 14.28 1.04 9.14
CA LEU A 51 12.98 0.67 9.71
C LEU A 51 12.54 -0.71 9.21
N GLU A 52 12.33 -1.64 10.14
CA GLU A 52 11.89 -3.01 9.83
C GLU A 52 10.37 -3.14 9.94
N TYR A 53 9.72 -3.60 8.87
CA TYR A 53 8.29 -3.90 8.85
C TYR A 53 7.93 -4.96 9.91
N GLN A 54 6.88 -4.69 10.70
CA GLN A 54 6.38 -5.62 11.73
C GLN A 54 5.05 -6.25 11.30
N ASN A 55 3.99 -5.44 11.20
CA ASN A 55 2.64 -5.91 10.88
C ASN A 55 1.83 -4.85 10.14
N VAL A 56 0.69 -5.31 9.58
CA VAL A 56 -0.35 -4.46 9.00
C VAL A 56 -1.70 -4.90 9.53
N GLU A 57 -2.43 -3.96 10.12
CA GLU A 57 -3.72 -4.20 10.74
C GLU A 57 -4.77 -3.29 10.14
N PHE A 58 -5.96 -3.83 9.90
CA PHE A 58 -7.10 -3.02 9.48
C PHE A 58 -7.70 -2.36 10.71
N SER A 59 -7.80 -1.03 10.71
CA SER A 59 -8.55 -0.29 11.72
C SER A 59 -9.99 -0.07 11.23
N PRO A 60 -10.99 -0.76 11.82
CA PRO A 60 -12.38 -0.62 11.38
C PRO A 60 -12.95 0.79 11.64
N GLN A 61 -12.39 1.50 12.63
CA GLN A 61 -12.87 2.82 13.06
C GLN A 61 -12.63 3.89 12.00
N PHE A 62 -11.44 3.87 11.38
CA PHE A 62 -11.08 4.79 10.30
C PHE A 62 -11.32 4.17 8.92
N GLY A 63 -11.47 2.84 8.87
CA GLY A 63 -11.56 2.11 7.63
C GLY A 63 -10.25 2.14 6.84
N ASP A 64 -9.13 2.31 7.55
CA ASP A 64 -7.78 2.44 7.04
C ASP A 64 -6.90 1.33 7.61
N TYR A 65 -5.67 1.24 7.13
CA TYR A 65 -4.69 0.26 7.60
C TYR A 65 -3.62 0.95 8.42
N SER A 66 -3.34 0.40 9.59
CA SER A 66 -2.17 0.75 10.38
C SER A 66 -1.02 -0.18 10.02
N VAL A 67 0.14 0.37 9.69
CA VAL A 67 1.35 -0.41 9.38
C VAL A 67 2.42 -0.03 10.38
N ALA A 68 2.94 -1.01 11.11
CA ALA A 68 3.97 -0.77 12.12
C ALA A 68 5.36 -1.09 11.58
N TYR A 69 6.30 -0.21 11.89
CA TYR A 69 7.73 -0.38 11.65
C TYR A 69 8.49 -0.23 12.96
N LYS A 70 9.62 -0.91 13.08
CA LYS A 70 10.48 -0.86 14.26
C LYS A 70 11.87 -0.36 13.87
N ASP A 71 12.43 0.55 14.65
CA ASP A 71 13.83 0.98 14.48
C ASP A 71 14.80 0.05 15.24
N LYS A 72 16.11 0.32 15.08
CA LYS A 72 17.18 -0.42 15.75
C LYS A 72 17.15 -0.32 17.27
N ASP A 73 16.68 0.81 17.80
CA ASP A 73 16.54 1.05 19.24
C ASP A 73 15.28 0.38 19.83
N GLY A 74 14.46 -0.20 18.95
CA GLY A 74 13.28 -0.98 19.27
C GLY A 74 12.01 -0.17 19.41
N LYS A 75 12.04 1.12 19.07
CA LYS A 75 10.86 1.98 19.05
C LYS A 75 10.02 1.67 17.81
N VAL A 76 8.70 1.63 18.03
CA VAL A 76 7.71 1.26 17.02
C VAL A 76 6.98 2.50 16.53
N TYR A 77 6.88 2.63 15.21
CA TYR A 77 6.20 3.72 14.50
C TYR A 77 5.00 3.16 13.73
N GLY A 78 3.80 3.66 14.04
CA GLY A 78 2.57 3.29 13.36
C GLY A 78 2.21 4.30 12.28
N PHE A 79 2.27 3.90 11.02
CA PHE A 79 1.78 4.67 9.89
C PHE A 79 0.30 4.36 9.65
N MET A 80 -0.50 5.34 9.24
CA MET A 80 -1.86 5.09 8.75
C MET A 80 -1.92 5.28 7.25
N VAL A 81 -2.53 4.34 6.54
CA VAL A 81 -2.63 4.36 5.07
C VAL A 81 -4.02 3.94 4.60
N THR A 82 -4.50 4.55 3.50
CA THR A 82 -5.76 4.15 2.86
C THR A 82 -5.50 3.39 1.56
N PRO A 83 -5.75 2.07 1.49
CA PRO A 83 -5.63 1.30 0.25
C PRO A 83 -6.96 1.19 -0.51
N LYS A 84 -8.05 1.78 -0.01
CA LYS A 84 -9.38 1.68 -0.62
C LYS A 84 -9.47 2.28 -2.02
N SER A 85 -8.59 3.22 -2.34
CA SER A 85 -8.44 3.81 -3.67
C SER A 85 -6.97 3.84 -4.04
N MET A 86 -6.63 3.38 -5.24
CA MET A 86 -5.33 3.71 -5.83
C MET A 86 -5.37 5.17 -6.36
N PRO A 87 -4.30 5.95 -6.20
CA PRO A 87 -3.04 5.59 -5.50
C PRO A 87 -3.23 5.47 -3.98
N VAL A 88 -2.46 4.58 -3.34
CA VAL A 88 -2.46 4.45 -1.87
C VAL A 88 -1.89 5.72 -1.25
N ILE A 89 -2.58 6.27 -0.26
CA ILE A 89 -2.21 7.53 0.40
C ILE A 89 -1.74 7.23 1.83
N ILE A 90 -0.60 7.80 2.21
CA ILE A 90 -0.15 7.85 3.62
C ILE A 90 -0.94 8.97 4.31
N LEU A 91 -1.78 8.61 5.27
CA LEU A 91 -2.65 9.54 6.01
C LEU A 91 -1.96 10.13 7.23
N HIS A 92 -1.17 9.32 7.93
CA HIS A 92 -0.39 9.76 9.07
C HIS A 92 1.00 9.15 9.02
N ASP A 93 1.99 10.02 9.19
CA ASP A 93 3.40 9.72 9.20
C ASP A 93 4.00 10.25 10.51
N PRO A 94 4.22 9.38 11.51
CA PRO A 94 4.66 9.79 12.85
C PRO A 94 6.10 10.32 12.87
N LEU A 95 6.85 10.16 11.77
CA LEU A 95 8.21 10.67 11.60
C LEU A 95 8.23 11.99 10.83
N SER A 96 7.11 12.43 10.27
CA SER A 96 6.99 13.72 9.59
C SER A 96 6.66 14.88 10.54
N GLU A 97 6.05 14.56 11.68
CA GLU A 97 5.76 15.51 12.75
C GLU A 97 7.03 15.74 13.57
N THR A 98 7.96 16.53 13.03
CA THR A 98 8.92 17.22 13.90
C THR A 98 8.17 18.29 14.70
N PRO A 99 8.43 18.44 16.01
CA PRO A 99 8.02 19.65 16.73
C PRO A 99 8.59 20.92 16.10
#